data_AF-A0A1M4UR65-F1
#
_entry.id   AF-A0A1M4UR65-F1
#
_cell.length_a   1.000
_cell.length_b   1.000
_cell.length_c   1.000
_cell.angle_alpha   90.00
_cell.angle_beta   90.00
_cell.angle_gamma   90.00
#
_symmetry.space_group_name_H-M   'P 1'
#
loop_
_entity.id
_entity.type
_entity.pdbx_description
1 polymer ?
#
loop_
_entity_poly.entity_id
_entity_poly.type
_entity_poly.pdbx_seq_one_letter_code
_entity_poly.pdbx_strand_id
1 'polypeptide(L)'
;MREYGANEDLRALGKQLSAELSSRSDIKGIEVYHGGSSVEIEDFLEEASKGNENIPFFGSEMQTTDFERYDDKSCRNFFKEMAVGIGNLFIMNQTVQEIGLVLVLYSGDDLHVRADAVFGWKTLGRELTVNDTEDEFIVSTINDMPATEIYHKYLQVLPDEYFLFNICEFPLVLKRGDRLIPKISPMHDSNNRLYFTGHIKKGDSFKLTYGNSSNILYNTWLASEDMRLFGPEFVHLIPCANRTLFLKEHARYEIAMYERFSHTAVFGGNGELYHFNGYGGVMNSTLIAVGMREGTAKIAEPTDCPLKASVGQAHFVPLADRLAAFVDTATMELEEETIKAQTANAAKSNFLSNMSHEIRTPINAIMGMDEMILRETDNPAIREYAENIRTAGTSLLSLVNDILDFSKIEAGKLEIIPVEYALSSVLNDLTNMIRLRAEKKGLTLSVEASSELPTLLYGDEIRIKQEPHSNKRTFESDTGKPG
;
A
#
# COMPACT_ATOMS: atom_id res chain seq x y z
N MET A 1 12.50 37.28 -10.46
CA MET A 1 11.15 36.75 -10.75
C MET A 1 11.13 36.44 -12.25
N ARG A 2 10.93 35.18 -12.62
CA ARG A 2 10.68 34.76 -14.01
C ARG A 2 9.27 34.17 -14.07
N GLU A 3 8.58 34.39 -15.19
CA GLU A 3 7.17 34.03 -15.42
C GLU A 3 7.10 32.93 -16.48
N TYR A 4 6.34 31.87 -16.23
CA TYR A 4 6.10 30.77 -17.16
C TYR A 4 4.59 30.49 -17.27
N GLY A 5 4.09 30.29 -18.50
CA GLY A 5 2.65 30.23 -18.81
C GLY A 5 2.06 28.81 -18.88
N ALA A 6 0.73 28.72 -18.79
CA ALA A 6 -0.10 27.52 -18.61
C ALA A 6 -0.03 26.38 -19.66
N ASN A 7 0.92 26.38 -20.59
CA ASN A 7 1.06 25.36 -21.66
C ASN A 7 2.51 24.91 -21.91
N GLU A 8 3.45 25.29 -21.05
CA GLU A 8 4.85 24.88 -21.19
C GLU A 8 5.10 23.55 -20.47
N ASP A 9 5.81 22.64 -21.13
CA ASP A 9 6.29 21.39 -20.54
C ASP A 9 7.18 21.72 -19.33
N LEU A 10 6.64 21.51 -18.13
CA LEU A 10 7.32 21.76 -16.86
C LEU A 10 8.63 20.98 -16.74
N ARG A 11 8.74 19.81 -17.38
CA ARG A 11 10.02 19.07 -17.46
C ARG A 11 11.02 19.81 -18.32
N ALA A 12 10.60 20.39 -19.44
CA ALA A 12 11.46 21.19 -20.30
C ALA A 12 11.94 22.45 -19.56
N LEU A 13 11.06 23.11 -18.81
CA LEU A 13 11.40 24.25 -17.96
C LEU A 13 12.38 23.86 -16.85
N GLY A 14 12.16 22.71 -16.20
CA GLY A 14 13.08 22.16 -15.21
C GLY A 14 14.47 21.95 -15.81
N LYS A 15 14.57 21.31 -16.97
CA LYS A 15 15.86 21.13 -17.69
C LYS A 15 16.54 22.45 -18.03
N GLN A 16 15.78 23.46 -18.46
CA GLN A 16 16.32 24.79 -18.73
C GLN A 16 16.89 25.44 -17.47
N LEU A 17 16.16 25.37 -16.35
CA LEU A 17 16.63 25.90 -15.07
C LEU A 17 17.88 25.15 -14.59
N SER A 18 17.90 23.81 -14.66
CA SER A 18 19.07 22.99 -14.29
C SER A 18 20.34 23.43 -15.05
N ALA A 19 20.23 23.68 -16.36
CA ALA A 19 21.35 24.18 -17.16
C ALA A 19 21.84 25.56 -16.70
N GLU A 20 20.92 26.45 -16.30
CA GLU A 20 21.26 27.77 -15.76
C GLU A 20 21.92 27.68 -14.38
N LEU A 21 21.37 26.87 -13.46
CA LEU A 21 21.94 26.64 -12.13
C LEU A 21 23.37 26.09 -12.23
N SER A 22 23.60 25.17 -13.16
CA SER A 22 24.92 24.59 -13.42
C SER A 22 25.96 25.65 -13.87
N SER A 23 25.51 26.79 -14.41
CA SER A 23 26.36 27.91 -14.81
C SER A 23 26.57 28.97 -13.73
N ARG A 24 25.87 28.86 -12.59
CA ARG A 24 25.73 29.88 -11.55
C ARG A 24 26.00 29.29 -10.16
N SER A 25 27.27 29.22 -9.77
CA SER A 25 27.71 28.69 -8.47
C SER A 25 27.37 29.59 -7.27
N ASP A 26 26.96 30.83 -7.53
CA ASP A 26 26.53 31.81 -6.55
C ASP A 26 25.09 31.58 -6.06
N ILE A 27 24.29 30.75 -6.74
CA ILE A 27 22.93 30.40 -6.29
C ILE A 27 23.00 29.38 -5.15
N LYS A 28 22.28 29.65 -4.06
CA LYS A 28 22.36 28.89 -2.80
C LYS A 28 21.03 28.31 -2.36
N GLY A 29 19.91 28.80 -2.90
CA GLY A 29 18.57 28.28 -2.62
C GLY A 29 17.56 28.83 -3.61
N ILE A 30 16.48 28.08 -3.81
CA ILE A 30 15.44 28.42 -4.78
C ILE A 30 14.09 28.28 -4.08
N GLU A 31 13.36 29.38 -4.03
CA GLU A 31 11.99 29.38 -3.56
C GLU A 31 11.03 29.29 -4.74
N VAL A 32 10.06 28.41 -4.62
CA VAL A 32 9.17 27.98 -5.68
C VAL A 32 7.73 28.18 -5.23
N TYR A 33 7.00 29.01 -5.97
CA TYR A 33 5.58 29.17 -5.80
C TYR A 33 4.89 28.73 -7.08
N HIS A 34 3.94 27.81 -6.97
CA HIS A 34 3.11 27.42 -8.11
C HIS A 34 1.64 27.56 -7.74
N GLY A 35 0.77 27.55 -8.74
CA GLY A 35 -0.64 27.26 -8.47
C GLY A 35 -1.35 26.75 -9.70
N GLY A 36 -2.54 26.24 -9.44
CA GLY A 36 -3.16 25.21 -10.27
C GLY A 36 -2.92 23.85 -9.63
N SER A 37 -4.00 23.17 -9.27
CA SER A 37 -3.98 21.87 -8.59
C SER A 37 -3.53 20.71 -9.50
N SER A 38 -3.41 20.96 -10.81
CA SER A 38 -3.00 19.99 -11.83
C SER A 38 -1.60 20.25 -12.39
N VAL A 39 -0.78 21.03 -11.69
CA VAL A 39 0.59 21.35 -12.10
C VAL A 39 1.50 20.20 -11.71
N GLU A 40 2.22 19.63 -12.69
CA GLU A 40 3.24 18.58 -12.50
C GLU A 40 4.53 19.15 -11.87
N ILE A 41 4.40 19.78 -10.70
CA ILE A 41 5.50 20.49 -10.04
C ILE A 41 6.62 19.52 -9.60
N GLU A 42 6.28 18.29 -9.27
CA GLU A 42 7.27 17.28 -8.86
C GLU A 42 8.18 16.90 -10.04
N ASP A 43 7.66 16.85 -11.27
CA ASP A 43 8.44 16.63 -12.49
C ASP A 43 9.37 17.81 -12.79
N PHE A 44 8.89 19.05 -12.58
CA PHE A 44 9.74 20.24 -12.67
C PHE A 44 10.90 20.18 -11.66
N LEU A 45 10.60 19.87 -10.38
CA LEU A 45 11.61 19.80 -9.31
C LEU A 45 12.65 18.71 -9.58
N GLU A 46 12.20 17.54 -10.06
CA GLU A 46 13.10 16.44 -10.42
C GLU A 46 14.05 16.86 -11.55
N GLU A 47 13.55 17.47 -12.62
CA GLU A 47 14.41 17.92 -13.73
C GLU A 47 15.28 19.13 -13.37
N ALA A 48 14.76 20.10 -12.62
CA ALA A 48 15.47 21.32 -12.22
C ALA A 48 16.65 21.06 -11.29
N SER A 49 16.52 20.07 -10.41
CA SER A 49 17.55 19.74 -9.41
C SER A 49 18.66 18.83 -9.94
N LYS A 50 18.49 18.20 -11.11
CA LYS A 50 19.53 17.33 -11.70
C LYS A 50 20.84 18.09 -11.89
N GLY A 51 21.93 17.53 -11.39
CA GLY A 51 23.27 18.14 -11.41
C GLY A 51 23.46 19.29 -10.43
N ASN A 52 22.43 19.66 -9.65
CA ASN A 52 22.40 20.76 -8.69
C ASN A 52 21.73 20.30 -7.38
N GLU A 53 21.91 19.04 -7.00
CA GLU A 53 21.18 18.40 -5.91
C GLU A 53 21.48 19.03 -4.55
N ASN A 54 22.60 19.75 -4.45
CA ASN A 54 23.04 20.50 -3.28
C ASN A 54 22.38 21.89 -3.13
N ILE A 55 21.48 22.28 -4.03
CA ILE A 55 20.70 23.52 -3.92
C ILE A 55 19.29 23.14 -3.41
N PRO A 56 18.86 23.63 -2.23
CA PRO A 56 17.52 23.37 -1.74
C PRO A 56 16.48 24.15 -2.55
N PHE A 57 15.45 23.43 -2.99
CA PHE A 57 14.20 23.99 -3.47
C PHE A 57 13.18 23.93 -2.32
N PHE A 58 12.44 25.00 -2.09
CA PHE A 58 11.43 25.08 -1.05
C PHE A 58 10.30 26.03 -1.48
N GLY A 59 9.15 25.98 -0.82
CA GLY A 59 8.05 26.89 -1.13
C GLY A 59 6.69 26.25 -0.87
N SER A 60 5.68 26.67 -1.62
CA SER A 60 4.30 26.18 -1.43
C SER A 60 3.44 26.39 -2.68
N GLU A 61 2.35 25.63 -2.79
CA GLU A 61 1.23 25.98 -3.65
C GLU A 61 0.53 27.25 -3.14
N MET A 62 0.29 28.19 -4.06
CA MET A 62 -0.51 29.38 -3.86
C MET A 62 -1.94 29.14 -4.34
N GLN A 63 -2.91 29.38 -3.46
CA GLN A 63 -4.34 29.40 -3.80
C GLN A 63 -4.98 30.68 -3.24
N THR A 64 -5.95 31.24 -3.99
CA THR A 64 -6.72 32.39 -3.53
C THR A 64 -7.94 31.94 -2.74
N THR A 65 -8.11 32.45 -1.53
CA THR A 65 -9.32 32.26 -0.71
C THR A 65 -9.95 33.62 -0.40
N ASP A 66 -11.27 33.74 -0.47
CA ASP A 66 -11.98 34.99 -0.15
C ASP A 66 -12.04 35.22 1.37
N PHE A 67 -11.19 36.11 1.89
CA PHE A 67 -11.02 36.34 3.34
C PHE A 67 -12.14 37.18 3.99
N GLU A 68 -13.01 37.87 3.23
CA GLU A 68 -14.02 38.80 3.80
C GLU A 68 -15.23 38.10 4.45
N ARG A 69 -15.29 36.76 4.46
CA ARG A 69 -16.44 35.97 4.95
C ARG A 69 -16.32 35.38 6.36
N TYR A 70 -15.27 35.68 7.14
CA TYR A 70 -14.89 34.82 8.27
C TYR A 70 -14.85 35.52 9.64
N ASP A 71 -15.73 35.09 10.57
CA ASP A 71 -15.64 35.33 12.04
C ASP A 71 -15.04 34.11 12.77
N ASP A 72 -14.80 34.18 14.10
CA ASP A 72 -14.11 33.15 14.90
C ASP A 72 -14.67 31.69 14.79
N LYS A 73 -15.85 31.47 14.19
CA LYS A 73 -16.38 30.12 13.86
C LYS A 73 -15.86 29.55 12.51
N SER A 74 -14.93 30.25 11.87
CA SER A 74 -14.53 30.11 10.45
C SER A 74 -13.56 29.01 10.07
N CYS A 75 -12.77 28.42 10.99
CA CYS A 75 -11.83 27.36 10.60
C CYS A 75 -12.54 26.16 9.95
N ARG A 76 -13.81 25.90 10.30
CA ARG A 76 -14.61 24.84 9.67
C ARG A 76 -15.03 25.16 8.24
N ASN A 77 -15.32 26.43 7.95
CA ASN A 77 -15.74 26.87 6.62
C ASN A 77 -14.53 27.07 5.69
N PHE A 78 -13.36 27.44 6.23
CA PHE A 78 -12.10 27.57 5.50
C PHE A 78 -11.73 26.30 4.72
N PHE A 79 -11.70 25.14 5.38
CA PHE A 79 -11.38 23.87 4.72
C PHE A 79 -12.51 23.34 3.81
N LYS A 80 -13.76 23.72 4.11
CA LYS A 80 -14.94 23.35 3.30
C LYS A 80 -14.99 24.11 1.97
N GLU A 81 -14.57 25.37 1.95
CA GLU A 81 -14.45 26.18 0.72
C GLU A 81 -13.12 25.91 -0.02
N MET A 82 -12.04 25.52 0.68
CA MET A 82 -10.80 25.02 0.04
C MET A 82 -11.03 23.76 -0.82
N ALA A 83 -12.02 22.94 -0.44
CA ALA A 83 -12.48 21.80 -1.24
C ALA A 83 -13.37 22.21 -2.43
N VAL A 84 -13.87 23.43 -2.48
CA VAL A 84 -14.72 23.94 -3.57
C VAL A 84 -13.88 24.94 -4.35
N GLY A 85 -13.07 24.42 -5.27
CA GLY A 85 -12.11 25.18 -6.09
C GLY A 85 -12.67 26.49 -6.62
N ILE A 86 -12.36 27.58 -5.92
CA ILE A 86 -12.39 28.92 -6.48
C ILE A 86 -11.18 28.94 -7.42
N GLY A 87 -11.40 29.15 -8.72
CA GLY A 87 -10.34 29.05 -9.73
C GLY A 87 -9.06 29.76 -9.31
N ASN A 88 -7.91 29.07 -9.43
CA ASN A 88 -6.60 29.60 -9.06
C ASN A 88 -6.18 30.66 -10.08
N LEU A 89 -6.58 31.91 -9.88
CA LEU A 89 -6.25 33.00 -10.80
C LEU A 89 -4.94 33.67 -10.35
N PHE A 90 -3.89 33.50 -11.13
CA PHE A 90 -2.66 34.28 -11.07
C PHE A 90 -2.85 35.59 -11.81
N ILE A 91 -2.75 36.71 -11.10
CA ILE A 91 -2.63 38.03 -11.73
C ILE A 91 -1.15 38.36 -11.77
N MET A 92 -0.54 38.23 -12.94
CA MET A 92 0.82 38.70 -13.20
C MET A 92 0.75 39.87 -14.17
N ASN A 93 1.22 41.04 -13.74
CA ASN A 93 1.10 42.29 -14.50
C ASN A 93 -0.37 42.64 -14.84
N GLN A 94 -0.75 42.57 -16.13
CA GLN A 94 -2.12 42.79 -16.62
C GLN A 94 -2.75 41.50 -17.19
N THR A 95 -2.13 40.34 -16.96
CA THR A 95 -2.65 39.04 -17.44
C THR A 95 -3.14 38.20 -16.28
N VAL A 96 -4.21 37.46 -16.54
CA VAL A 96 -4.80 36.49 -15.60
C VAL A 96 -4.50 35.10 -16.15
N GLN A 97 -3.85 34.25 -15.38
CA GLN A 97 -3.55 32.85 -15.75
C GLN A 97 -4.10 31.88 -14.71
N GLU A 98 -4.53 30.70 -15.14
CA GLU A 98 -5.05 29.65 -14.23
C GLU A 98 -3.95 28.75 -13.64
N ILE A 99 -2.78 28.76 -14.28
CA ILE A 99 -1.59 28.01 -13.89
C ILE A 99 -0.40 28.96 -13.98
N GLY A 100 0.46 28.94 -12.97
CA GLY A 100 1.67 29.74 -12.95
C GLY A 100 2.76 29.15 -12.06
N LEU A 101 4.01 29.45 -12.41
CA LEU A 101 5.19 29.14 -11.64
C LEU A 101 6.03 30.40 -11.44
N VAL A 102 6.35 30.72 -10.20
CA VAL A 102 7.17 31.86 -9.79
C VAL A 102 8.37 31.33 -9.02
N LEU A 103 9.56 31.76 -9.46
CA LEU A 103 10.83 31.37 -8.85
C LEU A 103 11.54 32.60 -8.27
N VAL A 104 12.02 32.45 -7.03
CA VAL A 104 12.93 33.39 -6.38
C VAL A 104 14.27 32.67 -6.16
N LEU A 105 15.32 33.20 -6.78
CA LEU A 105 16.66 32.62 -6.70
C LEU A 105 17.47 33.43 -5.69
N TYR A 106 17.92 32.76 -4.63
CA TYR A 106 18.80 33.35 -3.62
C TYR A 106 20.24 33.14 -4.04
N SER A 107 20.96 34.23 -4.30
CA SER A 107 22.35 34.19 -4.77
C SER A 107 23.25 35.14 -4.02
N GLY A 108 24.48 34.70 -3.76
CA GLY A 108 25.54 35.49 -3.15
C GLY A 108 26.80 34.66 -2.94
N ASP A 109 27.97 35.30 -3.02
CA ASP A 109 29.26 34.62 -2.87
C ASP A 109 29.47 34.05 -1.46
N ASP A 110 28.94 34.74 -0.46
CA ASP A 110 29.02 34.37 0.96
C ASP A 110 27.64 34.09 1.58
N LEU A 111 26.64 33.82 0.74
CA LEU A 111 25.30 33.42 1.18
C LEU A 111 25.29 31.92 1.50
N HIS A 112 24.60 31.57 2.58
CA HIS A 112 24.37 30.19 2.99
C HIS A 112 22.88 30.00 3.22
N VAL A 113 22.30 28.98 2.59
CA VAL A 113 20.89 28.61 2.75
C VAL A 113 20.81 27.17 3.22
N ARG A 114 19.98 26.93 4.23
CA ARG A 114 19.63 25.60 4.74
C ARG A 114 18.13 25.46 4.70
N ALA A 115 17.61 24.36 4.20
CA ALA A 115 16.20 24.01 4.28
C ALA A 115 16.03 22.66 4.97
N ASP A 116 15.10 22.57 5.91
CA ASP A 116 14.75 21.35 6.63
C ASP A 116 13.26 21.05 6.46
N ALA A 117 12.92 19.77 6.25
CA ALA A 117 11.56 19.27 6.20
C ALA A 117 11.22 18.52 7.51
N VAL A 118 10.37 19.12 8.35
CA VAL A 118 10.05 18.62 9.69
C VAL A 118 8.66 17.98 9.69
N PHE A 119 8.60 16.65 9.51
CA PHE A 119 7.34 15.90 9.49
C PHE A 119 6.80 15.66 10.92
N GLY A 120 7.36 14.72 11.68
CA GLY A 120 7.04 14.53 13.11
C GLY A 120 5.88 13.56 13.44
N TRP A 121 5.13 13.09 12.44
CA TRP A 121 4.17 11.98 12.59
C TRP A 121 4.91 10.64 12.63
N LYS A 122 4.26 9.62 13.18
CA LYS A 122 4.81 8.27 13.30
C LYS A 122 4.03 7.28 12.42
N THR A 123 4.74 6.38 11.75
CA THR A 123 4.11 5.33 10.94
C THR A 123 3.35 4.33 11.80
N LEU A 124 2.28 3.77 11.24
CA LEU A 124 1.41 2.80 11.89
C LEU A 124 1.05 1.67 10.92
N GLY A 125 1.30 0.44 11.34
CA GLY A 125 0.77 -0.74 10.68
C GLY A 125 1.44 -1.06 9.35
N ARG A 126 0.70 -1.81 8.52
CA ARG A 126 1.22 -2.42 7.30
C ARG A 126 1.22 -1.49 6.10
N GLU A 127 1.99 -1.88 5.09
CA GLU A 127 1.97 -1.25 3.78
C GLU A 127 0.62 -1.47 3.07
N LEU A 128 0.15 -0.43 2.38
CA LEU A 128 -1.10 -0.36 1.64
C LEU A 128 -0.77 -0.02 0.19
N THR A 129 -1.10 -0.91 -0.74
CA THR A 129 -0.77 -0.73 -2.16
C THR A 129 -1.83 0.12 -2.86
N VAL A 130 -1.39 1.05 -3.69
CA VAL A 130 -2.27 1.78 -4.62
C VAL A 130 -2.56 0.90 -5.84
N ASN A 131 -3.79 0.41 -5.96
CA ASN A 131 -4.17 -0.53 -7.04
C ASN A 131 -4.62 0.20 -8.31
N ASP A 132 -5.27 1.36 -8.16
CA ASP A 132 -5.81 2.11 -9.29
C ASP A 132 -5.87 3.62 -9.00
N THR A 133 -5.57 4.41 -10.03
CA THR A 133 -5.62 5.87 -10.03
C THR A 133 -6.32 6.33 -11.32
N GLU A 134 -7.14 7.37 -11.23
CA GLU A 134 -7.76 7.97 -12.43
C GLU A 134 -6.75 8.83 -13.20
N ASP A 135 -5.94 9.58 -12.45
CA ASP A 135 -4.77 10.34 -12.92
C ASP A 135 -3.68 10.31 -11.83
N GLU A 136 -2.67 11.18 -11.90
CA GLU A 136 -1.59 11.21 -10.91
C GLU A 136 -1.97 11.90 -9.59
N PHE A 137 -3.16 12.49 -9.46
CA PHE A 137 -3.64 13.19 -8.26
C PHE A 137 -4.86 12.52 -7.62
N ILE A 138 -5.55 11.66 -8.37
CA ILE A 138 -6.81 11.02 -7.95
C ILE A 138 -6.60 9.51 -7.79
N VAL A 139 -6.64 9.07 -6.54
CA VAL A 139 -6.53 7.64 -6.20
C VAL A 139 -7.91 7.04 -6.11
N SER A 140 -8.14 6.01 -6.94
CA SER A 140 -9.41 5.30 -7.01
C SER A 140 -9.49 4.17 -5.99
N THR A 141 -8.43 3.36 -5.88
CA THR A 141 -8.43 2.19 -4.99
C THR A 141 -7.10 1.96 -4.29
N ILE A 142 -7.18 1.51 -3.04
CA ILE A 142 -6.04 1.15 -2.17
C ILE A 142 -6.34 -0.21 -1.53
N ASN A 143 -5.43 -1.17 -1.66
CA ASN A 143 -5.60 -2.58 -1.28
C ASN A 143 -6.94 -3.18 -1.78
N ASP A 144 -7.23 -2.97 -3.07
CA ASP A 144 -8.43 -3.45 -3.77
C ASP A 144 -9.77 -2.96 -3.16
N MET A 145 -9.73 -1.90 -2.35
CA MET A 145 -10.90 -1.21 -1.80
C MET A 145 -10.97 0.21 -2.35
N PRO A 146 -12.17 0.84 -2.44
CA PRO A 146 -12.27 2.27 -2.71
C PRO A 146 -11.35 3.09 -1.80
N ALA A 147 -10.74 4.14 -2.31
CA ALA A 147 -9.68 4.85 -1.59
C ALA A 147 -10.15 5.44 -0.24
N THR A 148 -11.39 5.92 -0.11
CA THR A 148 -11.91 6.40 1.19
C THR A 148 -12.09 5.28 2.22
N GLU A 149 -12.31 4.03 1.78
CA GLU A 149 -12.57 2.89 2.67
C GLU A 149 -11.38 2.51 3.55
N ILE A 150 -10.16 2.93 3.21
CA ILE A 150 -9.03 2.74 4.13
C ILE A 150 -9.27 3.46 5.47
N TYR A 151 -9.82 4.67 5.45
CA TYR A 151 -10.11 5.42 6.66
C TYR A 151 -11.34 4.87 7.39
N HIS A 152 -12.35 4.39 6.66
CA HIS A 152 -13.50 3.73 7.29
C HIS A 152 -13.10 2.43 7.99
N LYS A 153 -12.34 1.57 7.28
CA LYS A 153 -11.91 0.27 7.80
C LYS A 153 -11.02 0.37 9.04
N TYR A 154 -10.05 1.29 9.04
CA TYR A 154 -9.07 1.36 10.12
C TYR A 154 -9.45 2.36 11.22
N LEU A 155 -10.18 3.42 10.90
CA LEU A 155 -10.47 4.52 11.83
C LEU A 155 -11.96 4.78 12.05
N GLN A 156 -12.85 4.04 11.36
CA GLN A 156 -14.31 4.26 11.38
C GLN A 156 -14.73 5.66 10.91
N VAL A 157 -13.90 6.31 10.10
CA VAL A 157 -14.18 7.63 9.55
C VAL A 157 -15.02 7.48 8.27
N LEU A 158 -16.13 8.23 8.20
CA LEU A 158 -16.97 8.29 7.00
C LEU A 158 -16.52 9.44 6.09
N PRO A 159 -16.65 9.30 4.75
CA PRO A 159 -16.40 10.37 3.79
C PRO A 159 -17.55 11.39 3.83
N ASP A 160 -17.58 12.23 4.87
CA ASP A 160 -18.56 13.29 5.08
C ASP A 160 -17.89 14.67 5.15
N GLU A 161 -18.65 15.71 5.50
CA GLU A 161 -18.12 17.08 5.61
C GLU A 161 -17.04 17.26 6.70
N TYR A 162 -16.89 16.29 7.61
CA TYR A 162 -15.86 16.27 8.65
C TYR A 162 -14.65 15.42 8.28
N PHE A 163 -14.61 14.82 7.08
CA PHE A 163 -13.60 13.86 6.67
C PHE A 163 -12.17 14.35 6.95
N LEU A 164 -11.77 15.52 6.40
CA LEU A 164 -10.43 16.08 6.61
C LEU A 164 -10.10 16.33 8.09
N PHE A 165 -11.08 16.80 8.87
CA PHE A 165 -10.91 17.03 10.32
C PHE A 165 -10.70 15.75 11.10
N ASN A 166 -11.26 14.63 10.63
CA ASN A 166 -11.09 13.32 11.25
C ASN A 166 -9.80 12.63 10.81
N ILE A 167 -9.31 12.90 9.60
CA ILE A 167 -8.08 12.27 9.07
C ILE A 167 -6.82 13.13 9.24
N CYS A 168 -6.92 14.39 9.70
CA CYS A 168 -5.76 15.29 9.85
C CYS A 168 -4.68 14.75 10.79
N GLU A 169 -5.08 13.93 11.78
CA GLU A 169 -4.18 13.24 12.70
C GLU A 169 -3.51 12.02 12.05
N PHE A 170 -4.05 11.52 10.93
CA PHE A 170 -3.67 10.27 10.27
C PHE A 170 -3.31 10.44 8.78
N PRO A 171 -2.38 11.34 8.41
CA PRO A 171 -1.91 11.42 7.04
C PRO A 171 -1.28 10.09 6.61
N LEU A 172 -1.27 9.85 5.30
CA LEU A 172 -0.54 8.74 4.71
C LEU A 172 0.92 9.14 4.51
N VAL A 173 1.83 8.18 4.53
CA VAL A 173 3.18 8.36 3.98
C VAL A 173 3.35 7.47 2.79
N LEU A 174 3.70 8.09 1.67
CA LEU A 174 4.10 7.42 0.46
C LEU A 174 5.56 6.98 0.60
N LYS A 175 5.84 5.71 0.33
CA LYS A 175 7.19 5.16 0.33
C LYS A 175 7.68 4.98 -1.11
N ARG A 176 8.72 5.73 -1.49
CA ARG A 176 9.42 5.58 -2.78
C ARG A 176 10.91 5.34 -2.49
N GLY A 177 11.37 4.10 -2.64
CA GLY A 177 12.69 3.69 -2.15
C GLY A 177 12.78 3.81 -0.62
N ASP A 178 13.84 4.43 -0.12
CA ASP A 178 14.07 4.67 1.33
C ASP A 178 13.43 5.97 1.84
N ARG A 179 12.62 6.64 1.01
CA ARG A 179 12.09 7.98 1.29
C ARG A 179 10.61 7.94 1.61
N LEU A 180 10.24 8.70 2.64
CA LEU A 180 8.85 8.90 3.06
C LEU A 180 8.39 10.28 2.61
N ILE A 181 7.30 10.33 1.86
CA ILE A 181 6.66 11.56 1.39
C ILE A 181 5.27 11.62 2.02
N PRO A 182 5.05 12.50 3.01
CA PRO A 182 3.76 12.67 3.64
C PRO A 182 2.71 13.19 2.65
N LYS A 183 1.53 12.57 2.67
CA LYS A 183 0.40 12.89 1.82
C LYS A 183 -0.89 12.90 2.66
N ILE A 184 -1.73 13.90 2.44
CA ILE A 184 -3.09 13.90 2.96
C ILE A 184 -4.05 14.34 1.88
N SER A 185 -5.22 13.72 1.87
CA SER A 185 -6.26 14.03 0.90
C SER A 185 -7.16 15.14 1.44
N PRO A 186 -7.09 16.38 0.94
CA PRO A 186 -8.03 17.43 1.33
C PRO A 186 -9.48 17.12 0.92
N MET A 187 -9.68 16.27 -0.10
CA MET A 187 -10.99 16.05 -0.70
C MET A 187 -11.28 14.58 -1.01
N HIS A 188 -12.55 14.28 -1.18
CA HIS A 188 -13.06 13.02 -1.72
C HIS A 188 -14.29 13.31 -2.61
N ASP A 189 -14.73 12.33 -3.38
CA ASP A 189 -15.94 12.45 -4.21
C ASP A 189 -16.98 11.34 -3.92
N SER A 190 -18.10 11.41 -4.63
CA SER A 190 -19.18 10.41 -4.52
C SER A 190 -18.79 9.02 -5.02
N ASN A 191 -17.67 8.90 -5.72
CA ASN A 191 -17.11 7.62 -6.19
C ASN A 191 -16.09 7.04 -5.19
N ASN A 192 -15.99 7.62 -3.98
CA ASN A 192 -15.07 7.18 -2.93
C ASN A 192 -13.59 7.27 -3.31
N ARG A 193 -13.25 8.22 -4.19
CA ARG A 193 -11.87 8.51 -4.59
C ARG A 193 -11.25 9.56 -3.68
N LEU A 194 -9.92 9.54 -3.56
CA LEU A 194 -9.14 10.51 -2.77
C LEU A 194 -8.31 11.41 -3.70
N TYR A 195 -8.31 12.70 -3.43
CA TYR A 195 -7.60 13.72 -4.19
C TYR A 195 -6.39 14.20 -3.41
N PHE A 196 -5.20 14.07 -3.96
CA PHE A 196 -3.93 14.44 -3.33
C PHE A 196 -3.28 15.63 -4.01
N THR A 197 -2.42 16.31 -3.26
CA THR A 197 -1.45 17.26 -3.82
C THR A 197 -0.13 16.54 -4.11
N GLY A 198 0.35 16.64 -5.34
CA GLY A 198 1.53 15.91 -5.84
C GLY A 198 1.22 14.47 -6.27
N HIS A 199 2.17 13.83 -6.96
CA HIS A 199 1.88 12.67 -7.79
C HIS A 199 1.78 11.39 -6.94
N ILE A 200 0.75 10.59 -7.20
CA ILE A 200 0.56 9.23 -6.71
C ILE A 200 0.45 8.30 -7.91
N LYS A 201 1.25 7.24 -7.93
CA LYS A 201 1.32 6.29 -9.05
C LYS A 201 0.74 4.95 -8.64
N LYS A 202 0.12 4.24 -9.59
CA LYS A 202 -0.25 2.84 -9.39
C LYS A 202 0.96 2.01 -8.99
N GLY A 203 0.80 1.17 -7.97
CA GLY A 203 1.86 0.37 -7.38
C GLY A 203 2.65 1.08 -6.27
N ASP A 204 2.40 2.37 -6.03
CA ASP A 204 2.93 3.06 -4.87
C ASP A 204 2.46 2.40 -3.56
N SER A 205 3.30 2.47 -2.53
CA SER A 205 3.03 1.91 -1.20
C SER A 205 2.81 3.03 -0.20
N PHE A 206 1.63 3.05 0.41
CA PHE A 206 1.29 3.93 1.52
C PHE A 206 1.47 3.20 2.86
N LYS A 207 1.79 3.96 3.91
CA LYS A 207 1.50 3.57 5.29
C LYS A 207 0.62 4.61 5.96
N LEU A 208 -0.26 4.15 6.84
CA LEU A 208 -0.96 5.05 7.74
C LEU A 208 0.05 5.65 8.73
N THR A 209 -0.22 6.86 9.21
CA THR A 209 0.54 7.46 10.31
C THR A 209 -0.40 7.93 11.39
N TYR A 210 0.15 8.36 12.52
CA TYR A 210 -0.58 9.08 13.55
C TYR A 210 0.24 10.25 14.09
N GLY A 211 -0.46 11.32 14.43
CA GLY A 211 0.09 12.54 15.01
C GLY A 211 -0.10 12.56 16.53
N ASN A 212 0.92 13.00 17.24
CA ASN A 212 0.83 13.39 18.65
C ASN A 212 1.45 14.77 18.78
N SER A 213 0.68 15.76 19.24
CA SER A 213 1.13 17.16 19.28
C SER A 213 2.42 17.35 20.08
N SER A 214 2.61 16.61 21.19
CA SER A 214 3.83 16.73 22.00
C SER A 214 5.06 16.20 21.26
N ASN A 215 4.91 15.07 20.56
CA ASN A 215 6.00 14.48 19.76
C ASN A 215 6.33 15.36 18.56
N ILE A 216 5.32 15.86 17.86
CA ILE A 216 5.50 16.75 16.70
C ILE A 216 6.25 18.02 17.13
N LEU A 217 5.80 18.68 18.20
CA LEU A 217 6.44 19.88 18.72
C LEU A 217 7.85 19.60 19.26
N TYR A 218 8.09 18.43 19.86
CA TYR A 218 9.43 18.05 20.31
C TYR A 218 10.38 17.81 19.13
N ASN A 219 9.92 17.16 18.05
CA ASN A 219 10.69 17.03 16.82
C ASN A 219 10.98 18.41 16.20
N THR A 220 10.01 19.33 16.21
CA THR A 220 10.25 20.72 15.79
C THR A 220 11.28 21.41 16.68
N TRP A 221 11.26 21.17 18.00
CA TRP A 221 12.27 21.71 18.90
C TRP A 221 13.67 21.23 18.51
N LEU A 222 13.85 19.92 18.28
CA LEU A 222 15.14 19.37 17.86
C LEU A 222 15.61 19.97 16.53
N ALA A 223 14.73 20.05 15.53
CA ALA A 223 15.04 20.69 14.26
C ALA A 223 15.39 22.19 14.42
N SER A 224 14.70 22.90 15.33
CA SER A 224 15.00 24.30 15.63
C SER A 224 16.38 24.47 16.27
N GLU A 225 16.87 23.50 17.04
CA GLU A 225 18.21 23.54 17.62
C GLU A 225 19.29 23.29 16.56
N ASP A 226 19.06 22.37 15.62
CA ASP A 226 19.94 22.19 14.46
C ASP A 226 19.99 23.47 13.60
N MET A 227 18.84 24.12 13.39
CA MET A 227 18.75 25.40 12.71
C MET A 227 19.46 26.52 13.51
N ARG A 228 19.36 26.54 14.84
CA ARG A 228 20.11 27.49 15.68
C ARG A 228 21.62 27.32 15.53
N LEU A 229 22.10 26.07 15.46
CA LEU A 229 23.52 25.76 15.24
C LEU A 229 24.00 26.17 13.84
N PHE A 230 23.11 26.20 12.85
CA PHE A 230 23.41 26.80 11.54
C PHE A 230 23.68 28.32 11.65
N GLY A 231 23.16 28.99 12.68
CA GLY A 231 23.35 30.41 12.98
C GLY A 231 22.70 31.36 11.98
N PRO A 232 21.40 31.19 11.63
CA PRO A 232 20.71 32.01 10.64
C PRO A 232 20.54 33.45 11.13
N GLU A 233 20.60 34.40 10.20
CA GLU A 233 20.20 35.79 10.42
C GLU A 233 18.71 36.00 10.10
N PHE A 234 18.17 35.13 9.24
CA PHE A 234 16.77 35.07 8.86
C PHE A 234 16.29 33.62 8.77
N VAL A 235 15.07 33.36 9.24
CA VAL A 235 14.38 32.08 9.09
C VAL A 235 13.06 32.31 8.36
N HIS A 236 12.83 31.56 7.30
CA HIS A 236 11.54 31.47 6.64
C HIS A 236 10.86 30.15 6.99
N LEU A 237 9.66 30.22 7.56
CA LEU A 237 8.85 29.05 7.92
C LEU A 237 7.64 28.93 6.99
N ILE A 238 7.42 27.70 6.52
CA ILE A 238 6.27 27.34 5.68
C ILE A 238 5.53 26.18 6.38
N PRO A 239 4.63 26.49 7.33
CA PRO A 239 3.86 25.46 8.02
C PRO A 239 2.70 24.96 7.16
N CYS A 240 2.49 23.64 7.15
CA CYS A 240 1.34 23.05 6.49
C CYS A 240 -0.01 23.47 7.09
N ALA A 241 -1.00 23.71 6.23
CA ALA A 241 -2.39 23.90 6.64
C ALA A 241 -2.93 22.70 7.46
N ASN A 242 -2.67 21.45 7.03
CA ASN A 242 -3.07 20.27 7.80
C ASN A 242 -2.38 20.20 9.17
N ARG A 243 -1.10 20.56 9.22
CA ARG A 243 -0.32 20.59 10.46
C ARG A 243 -0.87 21.63 11.43
N THR A 244 -1.21 22.81 10.93
CA THR A 244 -1.84 23.88 11.70
C THR A 244 -3.23 23.45 12.19
N LEU A 245 -4.03 22.80 11.33
CA LEU A 245 -5.33 22.23 11.68
C LEU A 245 -5.23 21.21 12.81
N PHE A 246 -4.22 20.34 12.77
CA PHE A 246 -3.95 19.34 13.80
C PHE A 246 -3.49 19.97 15.12
N LEU A 247 -2.50 20.87 15.08
CA LEU A 247 -1.91 21.48 16.27
C LEU A 247 -2.81 22.53 16.93
N LYS A 248 -3.74 23.14 16.19
CA LYS A 248 -4.70 24.14 16.70
C LYS A 248 -3.95 25.27 17.41
N GLU A 249 -4.35 25.59 18.65
CA GLU A 249 -3.73 26.62 19.49
C GLU A 249 -2.26 26.36 19.84
N HIS A 250 -1.76 25.15 19.61
CA HIS A 250 -0.35 24.81 19.79
C HIS A 250 0.53 25.15 18.59
N ALA A 251 -0.05 25.45 17.41
CA ALA A 251 0.71 25.79 16.21
C ALA A 251 1.60 27.04 16.42
N ARG A 252 1.17 28.00 17.25
CA ARG A 252 1.99 29.16 17.61
C ARG A 252 3.28 28.80 18.34
N TYR A 253 3.29 27.71 19.12
CA TYR A 253 4.49 27.28 19.83
C TYR A 253 5.56 26.77 18.87
N GLU A 254 5.15 26.18 17.75
CA GLU A 254 6.07 25.74 16.70
C GLU A 254 6.82 26.92 16.06
N ILE A 255 6.12 28.00 15.74
CA ILE A 255 6.72 29.23 15.19
C ILE A 255 7.65 29.88 16.22
N ALA A 256 7.18 30.00 17.47
CA ALA A 256 7.95 30.57 18.57
C ALA A 256 9.26 29.82 18.82
N MET A 257 9.44 28.59 18.30
CA MET A 257 10.69 27.88 18.45
C MET A 257 11.85 28.48 17.63
N TYR A 258 11.57 29.06 16.48
CA TYR A 258 12.58 29.67 15.61
C TYR A 258 12.78 31.16 15.93
N GLU A 259 11.71 31.85 16.37
CA GLU A 259 11.76 33.25 16.81
C GLU A 259 12.71 33.48 17.99
N ARG A 260 13.09 32.43 18.72
CA ARG A 260 14.01 32.54 19.86
C ARG A 260 15.40 33.05 19.47
N PHE A 261 15.83 32.82 18.23
CA PHE A 261 17.22 33.07 17.81
C PHE A 261 17.36 33.79 16.47
N SER A 262 16.28 34.02 15.73
CA SER A 262 16.34 34.67 14.42
C SER A 262 15.10 35.51 14.13
N HIS A 263 15.25 36.52 13.26
CA HIS A 263 14.11 37.13 12.59
C HIS A 263 13.40 36.04 11.78
N THR A 264 12.09 35.91 11.97
CA THR A 264 11.31 34.83 11.37
C THR A 264 10.18 35.42 10.54
N ALA A 265 10.07 34.97 9.29
CA ALA A 265 8.89 35.21 8.45
C ALA A 265 8.13 33.90 8.26
N VAL A 266 6.81 33.95 8.43
CA VAL A 266 5.94 32.79 8.28
C VAL A 266 5.04 32.98 7.07
N PHE A 267 5.00 32.00 6.19
CA PHE A 267 4.08 31.96 5.06
C PHE A 267 3.31 30.65 5.09
N GLY A 268 2.00 30.72 5.35
CA GLY A 268 1.13 29.55 5.26
C GLY A 268 0.74 29.32 3.81
N GLY A 269 0.77 28.06 3.36
CA GLY A 269 0.28 27.67 2.06
C GLY A 269 -0.27 26.24 2.06
N ASN A 270 -0.69 25.80 0.87
CA ASN A 270 -1.12 24.43 0.63
C ASN A 270 0.05 23.67 -0.02
N GLY A 271 0.22 22.39 0.30
CA GLY A 271 1.22 21.53 -0.36
C GLY A 271 2.64 22.08 -0.27
N GLU A 272 3.32 21.82 0.84
CA GLU A 272 4.64 22.42 1.07
C GLU A 272 5.66 21.78 0.14
N LEU A 273 6.40 22.59 -0.58
CA LEU A 273 7.44 22.12 -1.48
C LEU A 273 8.74 22.04 -0.73
N TYR A 274 9.41 20.91 -0.91
CA TYR A 274 10.77 20.73 -0.46
C TYR A 274 11.46 19.80 -1.44
N HIS A 275 12.64 20.14 -1.90
CA HIS A 275 13.47 19.22 -2.68
C HIS A 275 14.95 19.52 -2.46
N PHE A 276 15.68 18.57 -1.88
CA PHE A 276 17.10 18.72 -1.56
C PHE A 276 17.79 17.36 -1.54
N ASN A 277 19.01 17.28 -2.09
CA ASN A 277 19.78 16.04 -2.27
C ASN A 277 18.95 14.93 -2.95
N GLY A 278 18.16 15.32 -3.94
CA GLY A 278 17.25 14.46 -4.68
C GLY A 278 15.99 14.04 -3.91
N TYR A 279 15.83 14.39 -2.63
CA TYR A 279 14.70 14.00 -1.79
C TYR A 279 13.66 15.13 -1.69
N GLY A 280 12.39 14.78 -1.83
CA GLY A 280 11.26 15.66 -1.53
C GLY A 280 10.17 15.57 -2.59
N GLY A 281 9.50 16.69 -2.85
CA GLY A 281 8.32 16.84 -3.68
C GLY A 281 7.31 17.74 -2.98
N VAL A 282 6.02 17.43 -3.13
CA VAL A 282 4.95 18.04 -2.34
C VAL A 282 4.78 17.25 -1.03
N MET A 283 5.04 17.91 0.10
CA MET A 283 5.19 17.31 1.43
C MET A 283 4.11 17.80 2.40
N ASN A 284 2.95 17.15 2.46
CA ASN A 284 1.89 17.58 3.36
C ASN A 284 2.23 17.36 4.85
N SER A 285 1.49 17.99 5.76
CA SER A 285 1.65 17.85 7.22
C SER A 285 3.06 18.17 7.74
N THR A 286 3.90 18.78 6.92
CA THR A 286 5.31 19.03 7.19
C THR A 286 5.51 20.52 7.44
N LEU A 287 6.43 20.88 8.33
CA LEU A 287 6.94 22.26 8.41
C LEU A 287 8.22 22.34 7.60
N ILE A 288 8.29 23.26 6.63
CA ILE A 288 9.54 23.60 5.98
C ILE A 288 10.16 24.79 6.70
N ALA A 289 11.40 24.62 7.17
CA ALA A 289 12.15 25.66 7.85
C ALA A 289 13.42 26.00 7.06
N VAL A 290 13.55 27.26 6.64
CA VAL A 290 14.63 27.72 5.78
C VAL A 290 15.44 28.78 6.50
N GLY A 291 16.68 28.45 6.86
CA GLY A 291 17.63 29.40 7.45
C GLY A 291 18.51 30.04 6.39
N MET A 292 18.73 31.34 6.51
CA MET A 292 19.63 32.11 5.65
C MET A 292 20.61 32.93 6.50
N ARG A 293 21.86 33.02 6.06
CA ARG A 293 22.89 33.89 6.66
C ARG A 293 23.97 34.27 5.65
N GLU A 294 24.63 35.38 5.89
CA GLU A 294 25.88 35.73 5.21
C GLU A 294 27.08 35.56 6.14
N GLY A 295 28.22 35.11 5.61
CA GLY A 295 29.46 35.03 6.37
C GLY A 295 29.52 33.90 7.39
N THR A 296 30.13 34.17 8.53
CA THR A 296 30.35 33.13 9.56
C THR A 296 29.12 32.96 10.44
N ALA A 297 28.83 31.72 10.85
CA ALA A 297 27.68 31.42 11.69
C ALA A 297 27.77 32.15 13.05
N LYS A 298 26.75 32.94 13.37
CA LYS A 298 26.59 33.58 14.69
C LYS A 298 25.61 32.75 15.51
N ILE A 299 26.14 31.84 16.29
CA ILE A 299 25.33 30.87 17.04
C ILE A 299 24.74 31.56 18.27
N ALA A 300 23.41 31.64 18.34
CA ALA A 300 22.71 32.12 19.53
C ALA A 300 22.91 31.16 20.72
N GLU A 301 22.83 31.66 21.95
CA GLU A 301 22.94 30.81 23.14
C GLU A 301 21.84 29.72 23.16
N PRO A 302 22.15 28.50 23.66
CA PRO A 302 21.16 27.47 23.80
C PRO A 302 20.06 27.89 24.78
N THR A 303 18.84 27.45 24.50
CA THR A 303 17.67 27.69 25.35
C THR A 303 17.16 26.36 25.88
N ASP A 304 16.53 26.37 27.06
CA ASP A 304 15.92 25.15 27.59
C ASP A 304 14.66 24.79 26.80
N CYS A 305 14.50 23.50 26.51
CA CYS A 305 13.31 23.00 25.83
C CYS A 305 12.08 23.19 26.74
N PRO A 306 11.08 24.00 26.35
CA PRO A 306 9.86 24.21 27.13
C PRO A 306 9.01 22.94 27.23
N LEU A 307 9.31 21.94 26.39
CA LEU A 307 8.64 20.64 26.33
C LEU A 307 9.45 19.51 27.00
N LYS A 308 10.61 19.82 27.60
CA LYS A 308 11.49 18.81 28.20
C LYS A 308 10.80 18.05 29.34
N ALA A 309 9.99 18.74 30.13
CA ALA A 309 9.22 18.14 31.23
C ALA A 309 8.05 17.27 30.73
N SER A 310 7.46 17.57 29.57
CA SER A 310 6.32 16.82 29.02
C SER A 310 6.72 15.60 28.18
N VAL A 311 7.94 15.57 27.61
CA VAL A 311 8.38 14.49 26.70
C VAL A 311 9.54 13.64 27.26
N GLY A 312 10.42 14.22 28.08
CA GLY A 312 11.69 13.57 28.47
C GLY A 312 11.83 13.10 29.93
N GLN A 313 10.94 13.51 30.84
CA GLN A 313 11.01 13.15 32.26
C GLN A 313 9.73 12.52 32.84
N ALA A 314 8.67 12.45 32.05
CA ALA A 314 7.47 11.75 32.48
C ALA A 314 7.65 10.25 32.19
N HIS A 315 7.62 9.39 33.22
CA HIS A 315 7.29 7.96 33.07
C HIS A 315 5.92 7.74 32.39
N PHE A 316 5.15 8.82 32.21
CA PHE A 316 3.87 8.84 31.55
C PHE A 316 4.05 8.89 30.02
N VAL A 317 3.85 7.74 29.39
CA VAL A 317 3.68 7.65 27.93
C VAL A 317 2.20 7.84 27.61
N PRO A 318 1.82 8.82 26.75
CA PRO A 318 0.43 9.04 26.36
C PRO A 318 -0.23 7.75 25.85
N LEU A 319 -1.54 7.60 26.11
CA LEU A 319 -2.28 6.41 25.67
C LEU A 319 -2.17 6.20 24.16
N ALA A 320 -2.27 7.26 23.36
CA ALA A 320 -2.13 7.19 21.90
C ALA A 320 -0.78 6.60 21.47
N ASP A 321 0.33 7.04 22.07
CA ASP A 321 1.67 6.52 21.76
C ASP A 321 1.83 5.06 22.16
N ARG A 322 1.27 4.66 23.31
CA ARG A 322 1.28 3.25 23.76
C ARG A 322 0.43 2.37 22.87
N LEU A 323 -0.77 2.83 22.48
CA LEU A 323 -1.65 2.11 21.57
C LEU A 323 -1.02 1.96 20.19
N ALA A 324 -0.40 3.01 19.66
CA ALA A 324 0.28 2.94 18.39
C ALA A 324 1.47 1.98 18.43
N ALA A 325 2.32 2.04 19.47
CA ALA A 325 3.42 1.10 19.64
C ALA A 325 2.93 -0.35 19.78
N PHE A 326 1.82 -0.55 20.51
CA PHE A 326 1.18 -1.87 20.63
C PHE A 326 0.65 -2.37 19.28
N VAL A 327 -0.07 -1.53 18.53
CA VAL A 327 -0.62 -1.89 17.22
C VAL A 327 0.50 -2.21 16.23
N ASP A 328 1.57 -1.41 16.20
CA ASP A 328 2.70 -1.62 15.31
C ASP A 328 3.42 -2.96 15.63
N THR A 329 3.74 -3.18 16.91
CA THR A 329 4.38 -4.43 17.37
C THR A 329 3.49 -5.65 17.07
N ALA A 330 2.20 -5.59 17.42
CA ALA A 330 1.27 -6.69 17.19
C ALA A 330 1.08 -6.98 15.68
N THR A 331 1.12 -5.94 14.84
CA THR A 331 1.03 -6.11 13.38
C THR A 331 2.28 -6.80 12.84
N MET A 332 3.46 -6.39 13.29
CA MET A 332 4.73 -7.01 12.88
C MET A 332 4.83 -8.48 13.32
N GLU A 333 4.44 -8.79 14.55
CA GLU A 333 4.42 -10.17 15.06
C GLU A 333 3.46 -11.06 14.25
N LEU A 334 2.26 -10.52 13.94
CA LEU A 334 1.27 -11.24 13.15
C LEU A 334 1.75 -11.49 11.71
N GLU A 335 2.44 -10.51 11.11
CA GLU A 335 3.04 -10.67 9.78
C GLU A 335 4.14 -11.74 9.80
N GLU A 336 5.01 -11.74 10.81
CA GLU A 336 6.06 -12.74 10.96
C GLU A 336 5.48 -14.16 11.07
N GLU A 337 4.46 -14.35 11.91
CA GLU A 337 3.78 -15.64 12.06
C GLU A 337 3.03 -16.05 10.79
N THR A 338 2.45 -15.08 10.07
CA THR A 338 1.80 -15.35 8.77
C THR A 338 2.81 -15.83 7.74
N ILE A 339 3.98 -15.19 7.65
CA ILE A 339 5.06 -15.60 6.75
C ILE A 339 5.58 -17.00 7.12
N LYS A 340 5.77 -17.28 8.42
CA LYS A 340 6.16 -18.61 8.90
C LYS A 340 5.14 -19.68 8.51
N ALA A 341 3.85 -19.43 8.73
CA ALA A 341 2.78 -20.35 8.37
C ALA A 341 2.71 -20.61 6.85
N GLN A 342 2.83 -19.55 6.03
CA GLN A 342 2.87 -19.67 4.58
C GLN A 342 4.08 -20.48 4.09
N THR A 343 5.25 -20.23 4.67
CA THR A 343 6.49 -20.95 4.35
C THR A 343 6.39 -22.43 4.73
N ALA A 344 5.84 -22.73 5.91
CA ALA A 344 5.62 -24.10 6.35
C ALA A 344 4.62 -24.86 5.44
N ASN A 345 3.54 -24.20 5.02
CA ASN A 345 2.58 -24.77 4.08
C ASN A 345 3.22 -25.05 2.71
N ALA A 346 4.01 -24.10 2.18
CA ALA A 346 4.73 -24.30 0.93
C ALA A 346 5.72 -25.48 1.02
N ALA A 347 6.47 -25.59 2.13
CA ALA A 347 7.38 -26.70 2.36
C ALA A 347 6.65 -28.05 2.47
N LYS A 348 5.52 -28.11 3.19
CA LYS A 348 4.64 -29.29 3.29
C LYS A 348 4.17 -29.75 1.90
N SER A 349 3.67 -28.83 1.08
CA SER A 349 3.21 -29.15 -0.28
C SER A 349 4.34 -29.67 -1.17
N ASN A 350 5.52 -29.03 -1.12
CA ASN A 350 6.69 -29.47 -1.89
C ASN A 350 7.17 -30.85 -1.46
N PHE A 351 7.20 -31.11 -0.15
CA PHE A 351 7.57 -32.42 0.40
C PHE A 351 6.61 -33.52 -0.09
N LEU A 352 5.30 -33.31 0.02
CA LEU A 352 4.31 -34.30 -0.44
C LEU A 352 4.40 -34.57 -1.94
N SER A 353 4.58 -33.52 -2.76
CA SER A 353 4.76 -33.66 -4.20
C SER A 353 5.99 -34.51 -4.54
N ASN A 354 7.13 -34.21 -3.92
CA ASN A 354 8.37 -34.94 -4.16
C ASN A 354 8.27 -36.41 -3.71
N MET A 355 7.75 -36.64 -2.50
CA MET A 355 7.56 -37.99 -1.97
C MET A 355 6.64 -38.83 -2.85
N SER A 356 5.59 -38.25 -3.43
CA SER A 356 4.75 -39.00 -4.37
C SER A 356 5.50 -39.47 -5.62
N HIS A 357 6.38 -38.63 -6.18
CA HIS A 357 7.19 -39.02 -7.33
C HIS A 357 8.18 -40.14 -6.98
N GLU A 358 8.82 -40.03 -5.80
CA GLU A 358 9.76 -41.04 -5.31
C GLU A 358 9.10 -42.37 -4.96
N ILE A 359 7.85 -42.35 -4.48
CA ILE A 359 7.07 -43.57 -4.18
C ILE A 359 6.51 -44.21 -5.46
N ARG A 360 6.07 -43.41 -6.44
CA ARG A 360 5.47 -43.91 -7.69
C ARG A 360 6.45 -44.73 -8.53
N THR A 361 7.71 -44.31 -8.61
CA THR A 361 8.74 -44.97 -9.42
C THR A 361 8.96 -46.45 -9.03
N PRO A 362 9.26 -46.80 -7.75
CA PRO A 362 9.44 -48.19 -7.35
C PRO A 362 8.14 -49.00 -7.42
N ILE A 363 6.97 -48.41 -7.11
CA ILE A 363 5.70 -49.14 -7.23
C ILE A 363 5.42 -49.50 -8.69
N ASN A 364 5.61 -48.57 -9.63
CA ASN A 364 5.43 -48.85 -11.05
C ASN A 364 6.40 -49.93 -11.57
N ALA A 365 7.64 -49.95 -11.06
CA ALA A 365 8.59 -51.02 -11.37
C ALA A 365 8.12 -52.38 -10.84
N ILE A 366 7.64 -52.44 -9.58
CA ILE A 366 7.09 -53.67 -8.98
C ILE A 366 5.86 -54.15 -9.76
N MET A 367 4.94 -53.25 -10.11
CA MET A 367 3.76 -53.60 -10.92
C MET A 367 4.14 -54.07 -12.33
N GLY A 368 5.19 -53.50 -12.93
CA GLY A 368 5.71 -53.95 -14.22
C GLY A 368 6.26 -55.39 -14.16
N MET A 369 7.00 -55.74 -13.10
CA MET A 369 7.49 -57.10 -12.89
C MET A 369 6.34 -58.08 -12.58
N ASP A 370 5.37 -57.65 -11.76
CA ASP A 370 4.18 -58.43 -11.42
C ASP A 370 3.32 -58.76 -12.66
N GLU A 371 3.17 -57.80 -13.57
CA GLU A 371 2.50 -57.99 -14.87
C GLU A 371 3.22 -59.03 -15.74
N MET A 372 4.56 -59.09 -15.71
CA MET A 372 5.31 -60.15 -16.39
C MET A 372 5.04 -61.52 -15.77
N ILE A 373 5.01 -61.62 -14.43
CA ILE A 373 4.69 -62.87 -13.73
C ILE A 373 3.29 -63.36 -14.09
N LEU A 374 2.28 -62.47 -14.11
CA LEU A 374 0.90 -62.81 -14.48
C LEU A 374 0.75 -63.33 -15.92
N ARG A 375 1.63 -62.88 -16.83
CA ARG A 375 1.68 -63.31 -18.23
C ARG A 375 2.36 -64.66 -18.42
N GLU A 376 3.39 -64.95 -17.64
CA GLU A 376 4.24 -66.13 -17.83
C GLU A 376 3.87 -67.31 -16.92
N THR A 377 3.13 -67.10 -15.83
CA THR A 377 2.87 -68.15 -14.84
C THR A 377 1.64 -69.03 -15.16
N ASP A 378 1.88 -70.34 -15.20
CA ASP A 378 0.83 -71.37 -15.27
C ASP A 378 0.48 -71.96 -13.89
N ASN A 379 1.18 -71.54 -12.82
CA ASN A 379 0.95 -72.05 -11.48
C ASN A 379 -0.17 -71.24 -10.78
N PRO A 380 -1.29 -71.87 -10.39
CA PRO A 380 -2.42 -71.16 -9.77
C PRO A 380 -2.06 -70.39 -8.49
N ALA A 381 -1.15 -70.92 -7.66
CA ALA A 381 -0.74 -70.26 -6.42
C ALA A 381 0.13 -69.02 -6.67
N ILE A 382 1.04 -69.08 -7.65
CA ILE A 382 1.88 -67.93 -8.04
C ILE A 382 1.00 -66.84 -8.67
N ARG A 383 0.01 -67.23 -9.47
CA ARG A 383 -0.98 -66.30 -10.04
C ARG A 383 -1.75 -65.57 -8.95
N GLU A 384 -2.23 -66.29 -7.93
CA GLU A 384 -2.91 -65.68 -6.78
C GLU A 384 -2.03 -64.68 -6.02
N TYR A 385 -0.75 -65.02 -5.78
CA TYR A 385 0.19 -64.07 -5.17
C TYR A 385 0.42 -62.81 -6.01
N ALA A 386 0.56 -62.96 -7.32
CA ALA A 386 0.74 -61.81 -8.21
C ALA A 386 -0.51 -60.92 -8.26
N GLU A 387 -1.72 -61.51 -8.31
CA GLU A 387 -2.96 -60.71 -8.21
C GLU A 387 -3.09 -59.94 -6.89
N ASN A 388 -2.60 -60.51 -5.79
CA ASN A 388 -2.55 -59.83 -4.50
C ASN A 388 -1.55 -58.66 -4.51
N ILE A 389 -0.37 -58.82 -5.13
CA ILE A 389 0.62 -57.75 -5.31
C ILE A 389 0.04 -56.62 -6.15
N ARG A 390 -0.58 -56.92 -7.31
CA ARG A 390 -1.27 -55.94 -8.15
C ARG A 390 -2.32 -55.15 -7.38
N THR A 391 -3.15 -55.85 -6.60
CA THR A 391 -4.22 -55.22 -5.79
C THR A 391 -3.65 -54.28 -4.74
N ALA A 392 -2.59 -54.69 -4.05
CA ALA A 392 -1.91 -53.88 -3.05
C ALA A 392 -1.20 -52.66 -3.67
N GLY A 393 -0.51 -52.83 -4.80
CA GLY A 393 0.16 -51.76 -5.53
C GLY A 393 -0.81 -50.71 -6.06
N THR A 394 -1.94 -51.14 -6.63
CA THR A 394 -3.01 -50.25 -7.10
C THR A 394 -3.62 -49.46 -5.94
N SER A 395 -3.87 -50.13 -4.80
CA SER A 395 -4.42 -49.49 -3.60
C SER A 395 -3.46 -48.46 -3.01
N LEU A 396 -2.16 -48.75 -2.99
CA LEU A 396 -1.14 -47.82 -2.50
C LEU A 396 -0.99 -46.58 -3.39
N LEU A 397 -1.00 -46.76 -4.72
CA LEU A 397 -0.99 -45.64 -5.66
C LEU A 397 -2.21 -44.74 -5.49
N SER A 398 -3.40 -45.33 -5.28
CA SER A 398 -4.62 -44.57 -4.97
C SER A 398 -4.43 -43.71 -3.72
N LEU A 399 -3.98 -44.30 -2.61
CA LEU A 399 -3.76 -43.57 -1.35
C LEU A 399 -2.75 -42.42 -1.49
N VAL A 400 -1.67 -42.65 -2.24
CA VAL A 400 -0.66 -41.60 -2.51
C VAL A 400 -1.26 -40.45 -3.32
N ASN A 401 -2.07 -40.76 -4.33
CA ASN A 401 -2.76 -39.75 -5.13
C ASN A 401 -3.81 -38.99 -4.31
N ASP A 402 -4.54 -39.68 -3.42
CA ASP A 402 -5.54 -39.05 -2.55
C ASP A 402 -4.87 -38.04 -1.58
N ILE A 403 -3.71 -38.38 -1.02
CA ILE A 403 -2.94 -37.47 -0.15
C ILE A 403 -2.42 -36.25 -0.93
N LEU A 404 -1.98 -36.44 -2.18
CA LEU A 404 -1.56 -35.34 -3.03
C LEU A 404 -2.73 -34.41 -3.39
N ASP A 405 -3.86 -34.97 -3.77
CA ASP A 405 -5.04 -34.21 -4.14
C ASP A 405 -5.55 -33.41 -2.94
N PHE A 406 -5.58 -34.01 -1.76
CA PHE A 406 -5.86 -33.30 -0.50
C PHE A 406 -4.90 -32.13 -0.27
N SER A 407 -3.59 -32.34 -0.48
CA SER A 407 -2.61 -31.25 -0.33
C SER A 407 -2.77 -30.14 -1.37
N LYS A 408 -3.23 -30.44 -2.59
CA LYS A 408 -3.51 -29.43 -3.63
C LYS A 408 -4.77 -28.63 -3.31
N ILE A 409 -5.79 -29.29 -2.74
CA ILE A 409 -7.02 -28.65 -2.25
C ILE A 409 -6.71 -27.68 -1.11
N GLU A 410 -5.95 -28.12 -0.09
CA GLU A 410 -5.53 -27.24 1.02
C GLU A 410 -4.75 -26.00 0.53
N ALA A 411 -3.97 -26.15 -0.53
CA ALA A 411 -3.19 -25.07 -1.13
C ALA A 411 -3.97 -24.21 -2.14
N GLY A 412 -5.25 -24.51 -2.42
CA GLY A 412 -6.05 -23.83 -3.45
C GLY A 412 -5.53 -24.02 -4.88
N LYS A 413 -4.70 -25.03 -5.13
CA LYS A 413 -4.04 -25.32 -6.43
C LYS A 413 -4.71 -26.45 -7.21
N LEU A 414 -5.90 -26.88 -6.78
CA LEU A 414 -6.66 -27.89 -7.51
C LEU A 414 -7.33 -27.24 -8.73
N GLU A 415 -6.83 -27.53 -9.91
CA GLU A 415 -7.48 -27.12 -11.16
C GLU A 415 -8.51 -28.17 -11.58
N ILE A 416 -9.75 -27.72 -11.78
CA ILE A 416 -10.79 -28.49 -12.47
C ILE A 416 -10.46 -28.38 -13.95
N ILE A 417 -10.40 -29.50 -14.67
CA ILE A 417 -10.17 -29.49 -16.13
C ILE A 417 -11.55 -29.67 -16.80
N PRO A 418 -12.23 -28.60 -17.21
CA PRO A 418 -13.55 -28.72 -17.80
C PRO A 418 -13.44 -29.22 -19.24
N VAL A 419 -13.97 -30.40 -19.49
CA VAL A 419 -14.08 -31.00 -20.82
C VAL A 419 -15.53 -31.36 -21.12
N GLU A 420 -15.85 -31.44 -22.40
CA GLU A 420 -17.14 -31.97 -22.83
C GLU A 420 -17.09 -33.49 -22.75
N TYR A 421 -18.02 -34.11 -22.01
CA TYR A 421 -18.08 -35.55 -21.83
C TYR A 421 -19.50 -36.09 -22.02
N ALA A 422 -19.60 -37.31 -22.53
CA ALA A 422 -20.87 -37.99 -22.71
C ALA A 422 -21.33 -38.59 -21.37
N LEU A 423 -22.45 -38.09 -20.82
CA LEU A 423 -22.97 -38.54 -19.53
C LEU A 423 -23.27 -40.05 -19.52
N SER A 424 -23.76 -40.58 -20.64
CA SER A 424 -24.03 -42.01 -20.81
C SER A 424 -22.76 -42.88 -20.68
N SER A 425 -21.60 -42.39 -21.14
CA SER A 425 -20.32 -43.08 -21.00
C SER A 425 -19.88 -43.12 -19.54
N VAL A 426 -19.98 -41.99 -18.84
CA VAL A 426 -19.63 -41.89 -17.42
C VAL A 426 -20.52 -42.79 -16.57
N LEU A 427 -21.84 -42.76 -16.79
CA LEU A 427 -22.80 -43.62 -16.07
C LEU A 427 -22.55 -45.11 -16.34
N ASN A 428 -22.21 -45.49 -17.58
CA ASN A 428 -21.87 -46.87 -17.90
C ASN A 428 -20.59 -47.33 -17.19
N ASP A 429 -19.54 -46.50 -17.19
CA ASP A 429 -18.28 -46.80 -16.49
C ASP A 429 -18.51 -46.98 -14.99
N LEU A 430 -19.26 -46.07 -14.37
CA LEU A 430 -19.63 -46.14 -12.95
C LEU A 430 -20.47 -47.39 -12.64
N THR A 431 -21.46 -47.69 -13.48
CA THR A 431 -22.34 -48.85 -13.31
C THR A 431 -21.54 -50.15 -13.38
N ASN A 432 -20.64 -50.29 -14.36
CA ASN A 432 -19.79 -51.47 -14.50
C ASN A 432 -18.87 -51.66 -13.30
N MET A 433 -18.27 -50.56 -12.82
CA MET A 433 -17.38 -50.56 -11.67
C MET A 433 -18.09 -51.00 -10.37
N ILE A 434 -19.33 -50.54 -10.15
CA ILE A 434 -20.13 -50.87 -8.97
C ILE A 434 -20.74 -52.27 -9.11
N ARG A 435 -21.20 -52.68 -10.31
CA ARG A 435 -21.81 -53.99 -10.57
C ARG A 435 -20.88 -55.14 -10.15
N LEU A 436 -19.61 -55.09 -10.52
CA LEU A 436 -18.60 -56.08 -10.12
C LEU A 436 -18.46 -56.22 -8.59
N ARG A 437 -18.65 -55.13 -7.83
CA ARG A 437 -18.60 -55.15 -6.37
C ARG A 437 -19.91 -55.64 -5.75
N ALA A 438 -21.04 -55.27 -6.35
CA ALA A 438 -22.37 -55.69 -5.92
C ALA A 438 -22.56 -57.20 -6.09
N GLU A 439 -22.13 -57.76 -7.23
CA GLU A 439 -22.17 -59.21 -7.50
C GLU A 439 -21.34 -60.01 -6.50
N LYS A 440 -20.13 -59.55 -6.18
CA LYS A 440 -19.28 -60.16 -5.13
C LYS A 440 -19.91 -60.16 -3.74
N LYS A 441 -20.91 -59.29 -3.50
CA LYS A 441 -21.65 -59.19 -2.24
C LYS A 441 -23.09 -59.72 -2.32
N GLY A 442 -23.48 -60.32 -3.46
CA GLY A 442 -24.85 -60.82 -3.68
C GLY A 442 -25.93 -59.71 -3.74
N LEU A 443 -25.54 -58.47 -4.05
CA LEU A 443 -26.45 -57.33 -4.12
C LEU A 443 -26.90 -57.08 -5.56
N THR A 444 -28.17 -56.71 -5.75
CA THR A 444 -28.73 -56.30 -7.04
C THR A 444 -28.52 -54.79 -7.24
N LEU A 445 -27.84 -54.40 -8.31
CA LEU A 445 -27.69 -53.00 -8.72
C LEU A 445 -28.72 -52.65 -9.79
N SER A 446 -29.64 -51.74 -9.48
CA SER A 446 -30.54 -51.11 -10.46
C SER A 446 -30.10 -49.67 -10.71
N VAL A 447 -30.06 -49.27 -11.99
CA VAL A 447 -29.72 -47.90 -12.39
C VAL A 447 -30.87 -47.38 -13.25
N GLU A 448 -31.51 -46.31 -12.79
CA GLU A 448 -32.58 -45.62 -13.51
C GLU A 448 -32.08 -44.24 -13.92
N ALA A 449 -32.20 -43.93 -15.21
CA ALA A 449 -31.79 -42.64 -15.78
C ALA A 449 -32.94 -42.08 -16.62
N SER A 450 -33.30 -40.81 -16.41
CA SER A 450 -34.36 -40.15 -17.18
C SER A 450 -33.95 -39.93 -18.63
N SER A 451 -34.89 -40.06 -19.56
CA SER A 451 -34.70 -39.73 -20.97
C SER A 451 -34.50 -38.23 -21.24
N GLU A 452 -34.78 -37.38 -20.24
CA GLU A 452 -34.58 -35.93 -20.31
C GLU A 452 -33.15 -35.50 -19.95
N LEU A 453 -32.27 -36.45 -19.57
CA LEU A 453 -30.89 -36.12 -19.21
C LEU A 453 -30.09 -35.67 -20.44
N PRO A 454 -29.26 -34.62 -20.31
CA PRO A 454 -28.40 -34.16 -21.39
C PRO A 454 -27.40 -35.25 -21.81
N THR A 455 -27.25 -35.44 -23.13
CA THR A 455 -26.29 -36.40 -23.68
C THR A 455 -24.84 -36.00 -23.40
N LEU A 456 -24.56 -34.69 -23.41
CA LEU A 456 -23.25 -34.10 -23.23
C LEU A 456 -23.30 -33.11 -22.06
N LEU A 457 -22.31 -33.19 -21.18
CA LEU A 457 -22.11 -32.26 -20.07
C LEU A 457 -20.70 -31.66 -20.16
N TYR A 458 -20.53 -30.51 -19.52
CA TYR A 458 -19.24 -29.82 -19.46
C TYR A 458 -18.73 -29.81 -18.02
N GLY A 459 -17.55 -30.38 -17.79
CA GLY A 459 -16.97 -30.51 -16.45
C GLY A 459 -15.79 -31.48 -16.42
N ASP A 460 -15.30 -31.80 -15.23
CA ASP A 460 -14.15 -32.68 -15.06
C ASP A 460 -14.59 -34.14 -14.91
N GLU A 461 -14.63 -34.85 -16.05
CA GLU A 461 -15.05 -36.25 -16.13
C GLU A 461 -14.24 -37.16 -15.19
N ILE A 462 -12.93 -36.92 -15.06
CA ILE A 462 -12.02 -37.75 -14.27
C ILE A 462 -12.35 -37.63 -12.78
N ARG A 463 -12.59 -36.40 -12.31
CA ARG A 463 -12.97 -36.13 -10.92
C ARG A 463 -14.34 -36.70 -10.57
N ILE A 464 -15.31 -36.62 -11.48
CA ILE A 464 -16.64 -37.21 -11.29
C ILE A 464 -16.56 -38.75 -11.15
N LYS A 465 -15.63 -39.39 -11.86
CA LYS A 465 -15.39 -40.85 -11.73
C LYS A 465 -14.67 -41.25 -10.42
N GLN A 466 -14.02 -40.32 -9.71
CA GLN A 466 -13.27 -40.58 -8.47
C GLN A 466 -14.15 -40.59 -7.20
N GLU A 467 -15.15 -39.72 -7.11
CA GLU A 467 -16.09 -39.61 -5.96
C GLU A 467 -16.88 -40.88 -5.53
N PRO A 468 -17.19 -41.89 -6.38
CA PRO A 468 -17.96 -43.05 -5.95
C PRO A 468 -17.22 -43.98 -4.97
N HIS A 469 -15.92 -43.79 -4.75
CA HIS A 469 -15.10 -44.68 -3.90
C HIS A 469 -15.11 -44.33 -2.40
N SER A 470 -15.56 -43.14 -2.01
CA SER A 470 -15.37 -42.63 -0.64
C SER A 470 -16.44 -43.05 0.38
N ASN A 471 -17.64 -43.43 -0.06
CA ASN A 471 -18.76 -43.62 0.87
C ASN A 471 -18.93 -45.09 1.31
N LYS A 472 -18.15 -45.52 2.32
CA LYS A 472 -18.36 -46.77 3.08
C LYS A 472 -19.59 -46.69 4.02
N ARG A 473 -20.76 -46.28 3.51
CA ARG A 473 -22.02 -46.46 4.27
C ARG A 473 -22.67 -47.78 3.86
N THR A 474 -22.80 -48.64 4.87
CA THR A 474 -23.51 -49.91 4.91
C THR A 474 -24.86 -49.82 4.20
N PHE A 475 -25.02 -50.60 3.13
CA PHE A 475 -26.33 -50.91 2.57
C PHE A 475 -26.90 -52.10 3.37
N GLU A 476 -27.87 -51.83 4.24
CA GLU A 476 -28.68 -52.86 4.90
C GLU A 476 -29.70 -53.42 3.89
N SER A 477 -29.84 -54.74 3.87
CA SER A 477 -30.83 -55.45 3.07
C SER A 477 -32.21 -55.34 3.71
N ASP A 478 -33.12 -54.58 3.11
CA ASP A 478 -34.52 -54.55 3.56
C ASP A 478 -35.32 -55.64 2.84
N THR A 479 -35.65 -56.71 3.57
CA THR A 479 -36.52 -57.78 3.12
C THR A 479 -37.97 -57.49 3.53
N GLY A 480 -38.80 -57.09 2.56
CA GLY A 480 -40.18 -57.55 2.44
C GLY A 480 -41.30 -56.54 2.72
N LYS A 481 -42.12 -56.25 1.70
CA LYS A 481 -43.42 -56.93 1.45
C LYS A 481 -44.11 -56.34 0.19
N PRO A 482 -44.91 -57.14 -0.54
CA PRO A 482 -45.58 -56.69 -1.77
C PRO A 482 -46.96 -56.09 -1.48
N GLY A 483 -47.34 -55.10 -2.29
CA GLY A 483 -48.72 -54.63 -2.50
C GLY A 483 -49.10 -54.81 -3.95
#